data_AF-W4GT49-F1
#
_entry.id   AF-W4GT49-F1
#
_cell.length_a   1.000
_cell.length_b   1.000
_cell.length_c   1.000
_cell.angle_alpha   90.00
_cell.angle_beta   90.00
_cell.angle_gamma   90.00
#
_symmetry.space_group_name_H-M   'P 1'
#
loop_
_entity.id
_entity.type
_entity.pdbx_description
1 polymer ?
#
loop_
_entity_poly.entity_id
_entity_poly.type
_entity_poly.pdbx_seq_one_letter_code
_entity_poly.pdbx_strand_id
1 'polypeptide(L)'
;MAKAAANAYFVEEEFELAVQKYTEALKEFPTDADALSKRSGAYLKLNQLQSALHDASAALEVDSNLRMAHYRQGVALFGVERFREALKSFLKGKELAGNQENVLSRFKTWIRKCEAEIEDLDDDTSTLDTPTAHDCNSPACDAIVVRAAPLFRHEWYQSSTHVTVSVFQKHLKPGDVVVHFDTHQCLVKFTIDGTQVTALDLPLFGAIDPVESSFRVSTVKVEIKMNKADGGPWDQLERAAVAAVTSSSAPIVRGDVPAKPYASNRDWNQIDKRLTEELEQEKPEGEAAMQKLFADIYAKADESTRRAMNKSFQTSGGTVLSTNWNEVGTKDYEKERPVPDGMQWKKWG
;
A
#
# COMPACT_ATOMS: atom_id res chain seq x y z
N MET A 1 17.56 20.18 -2.55
CA MET A 1 18.37 18.95 -2.29
C MET A 1 17.50 17.80 -1.80
N ALA A 2 16.68 18.01 -0.76
CA ALA A 2 15.89 16.93 -0.12
C ALA A 2 14.94 16.19 -1.08
N LYS A 3 14.20 16.89 -1.96
CA LYS A 3 13.30 16.25 -2.94
C LYS A 3 14.02 15.34 -3.94
N ALA A 4 15.18 15.77 -4.45
CA ALA A 4 15.96 14.96 -5.38
C ALA A 4 16.52 13.69 -4.70
N ALA A 5 17.00 13.83 -3.46
CA ALA A 5 17.41 12.68 -2.65
C ALA A 5 16.23 11.73 -2.37
N ALA A 6 15.05 12.26 -2.06
CA ALA A 6 13.85 11.45 -1.86
C ALA A 6 13.46 10.66 -3.11
N ASN A 7 13.53 11.28 -4.30
CA ASN A 7 13.32 10.59 -5.56
C ASN A 7 14.36 9.46 -5.73
N ALA A 8 15.63 9.70 -5.41
CA ALA A 8 16.68 8.67 -5.50
C ALA A 8 16.40 7.49 -4.57
N TYR A 9 16.04 7.72 -3.30
CA TYR A 9 15.65 6.65 -2.38
C TYR A 9 14.41 5.89 -2.84
N PHE A 10 13.42 6.59 -3.42
CA PHE A 10 12.25 5.94 -4.00
C PHE A 10 12.62 5.02 -5.17
N VAL A 11 13.61 5.44 -5.96
CA VAL A 11 14.18 4.70 -7.09
C VAL A 11 14.93 3.45 -6.63
N GLU A 12 15.63 3.53 -5.50
CA GLU A 12 16.34 2.40 -4.86
C GLU A 12 15.42 1.52 -4.00
N GLU A 13 14.09 1.70 -4.08
CA GLU A 13 13.08 0.99 -3.27
C GLU A 13 13.21 1.17 -1.74
N GLU A 14 14.03 2.11 -1.28
CA GLU A 14 14.14 2.50 0.13
C GLU A 14 13.02 3.47 0.50
N PHE A 15 11.79 2.97 0.51
CA PHE A 15 10.58 3.81 0.62
C PHE A 15 10.47 4.54 1.96
N GLU A 16 10.93 3.96 3.08
CA GLU A 16 10.94 4.65 4.38
C GLU A 16 11.89 5.87 4.37
N LEU A 17 13.06 5.74 3.75
CA LEU A 17 14.01 6.83 3.60
C LEU A 17 13.51 7.87 2.61
N ALA A 18 12.85 7.44 1.53
CA ALA A 18 12.16 8.34 0.62
C ALA A 18 11.11 9.19 1.34
N VAL A 19 10.25 8.59 2.17
CA VAL A 19 9.26 9.30 3.00
C VAL A 19 9.94 10.31 3.93
N GLN A 20 11.02 9.93 4.59
CA GLN A 20 11.78 10.84 5.46
C GLN A 20 12.30 12.05 4.68
N LYS A 21 12.90 11.83 3.50
CA LYS A 21 13.43 12.90 2.66
C LYS A 21 12.35 13.78 2.03
N TYR A 22 11.22 13.21 1.61
CA TYR A 22 10.08 14.03 1.19
C TYR A 22 9.53 14.86 2.36
N THR A 23 9.49 14.30 3.57
CA THR A 23 9.06 15.03 4.77
C THR A 23 10.00 16.17 5.11
N GLU A 24 11.32 15.99 4.97
CA GLU A 24 12.29 17.08 5.06
C GLU A 24 12.03 18.16 3.99
N ALA A 25 11.81 17.77 2.73
CA ALA A 25 11.51 18.71 1.65
C ALA A 25 10.22 19.52 1.91
N LEU A 26 9.20 18.88 2.48
CA LEU A 26 7.92 19.51 2.82
C LEU A 26 8.00 20.39 4.07
N LYS A 27 9.02 20.25 4.93
CA LYS A 27 9.29 21.23 5.99
C LYS A 27 9.80 22.55 5.42
N GLU A 28 10.59 22.49 4.35
CA GLU A 28 11.08 23.67 3.64
C GLU A 28 9.98 24.30 2.78
N PHE A 29 9.22 23.47 2.06
CA PHE A 29 8.13 23.89 1.16
C PHE A 29 6.85 23.10 1.43
N PRO A 30 6.02 23.52 2.41
CA PRO A 30 4.82 22.77 2.83
C PRO A 30 3.75 22.61 1.75
N THR A 31 3.75 23.49 0.75
CA THR A 31 2.77 23.53 -0.33
C THR A 31 3.34 23.02 -1.66
N ASP A 32 4.38 22.18 -1.66
CA ASP A 32 4.85 21.51 -2.87
C ASP A 32 3.92 20.32 -3.19
N ALA A 33 2.97 20.53 -4.10
CA ALA A 33 2.01 19.51 -4.54
C ALA A 33 2.69 18.26 -5.12
N ASP A 34 3.80 18.44 -5.84
CA ASP A 34 4.56 17.33 -6.43
C ASP A 34 5.24 16.50 -5.33
N ALA A 35 5.83 17.16 -4.32
CA ALA A 35 6.42 16.47 -3.18
C ALA A 35 5.37 15.73 -2.32
N LEU A 36 4.22 16.35 -2.05
CA LEU A 36 3.08 15.70 -1.37
C LEU A 36 2.61 14.47 -2.14
N SER A 37 2.38 14.63 -3.45
CA SER A 37 1.97 13.52 -4.31
C SER A 37 3.02 12.41 -4.30
N LYS A 38 4.31 12.71 -4.41
CA LYS A 38 5.37 11.69 -4.43
C LYS A 38 5.53 10.97 -3.09
N ARG A 39 5.38 11.69 -1.97
CA ARG A 39 5.34 11.07 -0.64
C ARG A 39 4.14 10.15 -0.47
N SER A 40 2.97 10.53 -0.99
CA SER A 40 1.81 9.62 -1.09
C SER A 40 2.16 8.33 -1.85
N GLY A 41 2.87 8.44 -2.97
CA GLY A 41 3.36 7.29 -3.73
C GLY A 41 4.27 6.37 -2.91
N ALA A 42 5.17 6.93 -2.09
CA ALA A 42 6.01 6.15 -1.17
C ALA A 42 5.19 5.47 -0.07
N TYR A 43 4.19 6.15 0.50
CA TYR A 43 3.27 5.54 1.46
C TYR A 43 2.45 4.39 0.87
N LEU A 44 2.03 4.48 -0.39
CA LEU A 44 1.37 3.36 -1.07
C LEU A 44 2.27 2.12 -1.15
N LYS A 45 3.57 2.31 -1.45
CA LYS A 45 4.53 1.20 -1.47
C LYS A 45 4.79 0.59 -0.10
N LEU A 46 4.65 1.38 0.96
CA LEU A 46 4.70 0.91 2.36
C LEU A 46 3.37 0.35 2.87
N ASN A 47 2.35 0.24 2.03
CA ASN A 47 0.98 -0.14 2.40
C ASN A 47 0.36 0.75 3.51
N GLN A 48 0.81 2.00 3.62
CA GLN A 48 0.28 3.00 4.56
C GLN A 48 -0.84 3.81 3.90
N LEU A 49 -1.96 3.15 3.65
CA LEU A 49 -3.04 3.65 2.79
C LEU A 49 -3.68 4.96 3.28
N GLN A 50 -3.88 5.12 4.58
CA GLN A 50 -4.44 6.34 5.17
C GLN A 50 -3.49 7.54 5.02
N SER A 51 -2.18 7.35 5.24
CA SER A 51 -1.15 8.37 5.05
C SER A 51 -1.04 8.76 3.58
N ALA A 52 -1.10 7.78 2.67
CA ALA A 52 -1.11 8.02 1.24
C ALA A 52 -2.34 8.84 0.80
N LEU A 53 -3.52 8.51 1.32
CA LEU A 53 -4.75 9.24 1.03
C LEU A 53 -4.66 10.70 1.48
N HIS A 54 -4.19 10.92 2.71
CA HIS A 54 -4.02 12.26 3.27
C HIS A 54 -3.11 13.14 2.39
N ASP A 55 -1.93 12.63 2.03
CA ASP A 55 -0.98 13.36 1.19
C ASP A 55 -1.49 13.59 -0.24
N ALA A 56 -2.18 12.61 -0.83
CA ALA A 56 -2.76 12.75 -2.16
C ALA A 56 -3.87 13.81 -2.17
N SER A 57 -4.72 13.85 -1.14
CA SER A 57 -5.74 14.88 -0.99
C SER A 57 -5.13 16.26 -0.75
N ALA A 58 -4.12 16.38 0.12
CA ALA A 58 -3.40 17.63 0.33
C ALA A 58 -2.72 18.13 -0.96
N ALA A 59 -2.15 17.23 -1.78
CA ALA A 59 -1.60 17.60 -3.08
C ALA A 59 -2.66 18.17 -4.03
N LEU A 60 -3.89 17.64 -4.01
CA LEU A 60 -5.01 18.11 -4.84
C LEU A 60 -5.64 19.41 -4.33
N GLU A 61 -5.55 19.69 -3.04
CA GLU A 61 -5.92 21.00 -2.48
C GLU A 61 -4.97 22.10 -2.97
N VAL A 62 -3.69 21.78 -3.14
CA VAL A 62 -2.69 22.71 -3.69
C VAL A 62 -2.77 22.81 -5.21
N ASP A 63 -2.80 21.67 -5.91
CA ASP A 63 -2.94 21.60 -7.37
C ASP A 63 -3.96 20.53 -7.77
N SER A 64 -5.19 20.99 -8.03
CA SER A 64 -6.31 20.16 -8.46
C SER A 64 -6.13 19.53 -9.85
N ASN A 65 -5.20 20.04 -10.66
CA ASN A 65 -4.91 19.52 -12.00
C ASN A 65 -3.79 18.48 -12.01
N LEU A 66 -3.21 18.18 -10.83
CA LEU A 66 -2.14 17.20 -10.72
C LEU A 66 -2.69 15.79 -10.93
N ARG A 67 -2.66 15.34 -12.19
CA ARG A 67 -3.14 14.02 -12.64
C ARG A 67 -2.65 12.88 -11.76
N MET A 68 -1.38 12.92 -11.35
CA MET A 68 -0.79 11.83 -10.59
C MET A 68 -1.22 11.81 -9.12
N ALA A 69 -1.65 12.96 -8.57
CA ALA A 69 -2.30 13.00 -7.27
C ALA A 69 -3.70 12.37 -7.33
N HIS A 70 -4.50 12.61 -8.39
CA HIS A 70 -5.78 11.90 -8.62
C HIS A 70 -5.59 10.38 -8.71
N TYR A 71 -4.55 9.94 -9.42
CA TYR A 71 -4.21 8.52 -9.52
C TYR A 71 -3.89 7.92 -8.13
N ARG A 72 -2.96 8.55 -7.39
CA ARG A 72 -2.54 8.07 -6.07
C ARG A 72 -3.67 8.12 -5.05
N GLN A 73 -4.53 9.13 -5.09
CA GLN A 73 -5.73 9.22 -4.27
C GLN A 73 -6.69 8.06 -4.59
N GLY A 74 -6.93 7.78 -5.87
CA GLY A 74 -7.79 6.67 -6.29
C GLY A 74 -7.26 5.32 -5.82
N VAL A 75 -5.95 5.07 -5.93
CA VAL A 75 -5.31 3.83 -5.44
C VAL A 75 -5.42 3.72 -3.92
N ALA A 76 -5.18 4.81 -3.20
CA ALA A 76 -5.31 4.84 -1.74
C ALA A 76 -6.77 4.59 -1.30
N LEU A 77 -7.74 5.24 -1.97
CA LEU A 77 -9.18 5.06 -1.72
C LEU A 77 -9.65 3.63 -2.00
N PHE A 78 -9.14 3.03 -3.08
CA PHE A 78 -9.42 1.63 -3.42
C PHE A 78 -8.88 0.70 -2.33
N GLY A 79 -7.65 0.93 -1.85
CA GLY A 79 -7.07 0.12 -0.77
C GLY A 79 -7.82 0.23 0.56
N VAL A 80 -8.49 1.35 0.82
CA VAL A 80 -9.37 1.53 2.01
C VAL A 80 -10.84 1.18 1.71
N GLU A 81 -11.10 0.48 0.60
CA GLU A 81 -12.42 -0.03 0.18
C GLU A 81 -13.48 1.06 -0.08
N ARG A 82 -13.06 2.30 -0.34
CA ARG A 82 -13.94 3.42 -0.73
C ARG A 82 -14.07 3.50 -2.25
N PHE A 83 -14.61 2.44 -2.86
CA PHE A 83 -14.60 2.24 -4.32
C PHE A 83 -15.32 3.34 -5.11
N ARG A 84 -16.45 3.84 -4.62
CA ARG A 84 -17.21 4.92 -5.30
C ARG A 84 -16.42 6.23 -5.37
N GLU A 85 -15.62 6.53 -4.34
CA GLU A 85 -14.77 7.71 -4.32
C GLU A 85 -13.51 7.50 -5.15
N ALA A 86 -12.92 6.30 -5.07
CA ALA A 86 -11.80 5.91 -5.92
C ALA A 86 -12.15 6.08 -7.41
N LEU A 87 -13.33 5.61 -7.83
CA LEU A 87 -13.85 5.76 -9.19
C LEU A 87 -13.89 7.23 -9.62
N LYS A 88 -14.40 8.13 -8.78
CA LYS A 88 -14.45 9.57 -9.05
C LYS A 88 -13.06 10.16 -9.26
N SER A 89 -12.10 9.84 -8.38
CA SER A 89 -10.72 10.31 -8.51
C SER A 89 -10.06 9.79 -9.80
N PHE A 90 -10.26 8.52 -10.15
CA PHE A 90 -9.71 7.96 -11.39
C PHE A 90 -10.34 8.57 -12.65
N LEU A 91 -11.65 8.83 -12.65
CA LEU A 91 -12.32 9.50 -13.77
C LEU A 91 -11.78 10.93 -13.96
N LYS A 92 -11.56 11.68 -12.87
CA LYS A 92 -10.98 13.02 -12.95
C LYS A 92 -9.53 13.00 -13.45
N GLY A 93 -8.72 12.07 -12.94
CA GLY A 93 -7.35 11.88 -13.43
C GLY A 93 -7.29 11.50 -14.91
N LYS A 94 -8.24 10.68 -15.39
CA LYS A 94 -8.38 10.32 -16.81
C LYS A 94 -8.74 11.53 -17.68
N GLU A 95 -9.66 12.38 -17.23
CA GLU A 95 -10.03 13.62 -17.93
C GLU A 95 -8.81 14.53 -18.12
N LEU A 96 -7.96 14.64 -17.09
CA LEU A 96 -6.73 15.44 -17.11
C LEU A 96 -5.57 14.81 -17.92
N ALA A 97 -5.68 13.55 -18.34
CA ALA A 97 -4.62 12.84 -19.07
C ALA A 97 -4.56 13.18 -20.58
N GLY A 98 -5.61 13.79 -21.13
CA GLY A 98 -5.71 14.05 -22.57
C GLY A 98 -5.62 12.77 -23.41
N ASN A 99 -4.99 12.82 -24.59
CA ASN A 99 -4.90 11.69 -25.54
C ASN A 99 -3.68 10.77 -25.34
N GLN A 100 -3.05 10.77 -24.16
CA GLN A 100 -1.89 9.93 -23.87
C GLN A 100 -2.34 8.49 -23.55
N GLU A 101 -2.42 7.62 -24.56
CA GLU A 101 -3.01 6.27 -24.42
C GLU A 101 -2.33 5.43 -23.33
N ASN A 102 -1.01 5.52 -23.17
CA ASN A 102 -0.27 4.81 -22.12
C ASN A 102 -0.74 5.23 -20.71
N VAL A 103 -0.97 6.52 -20.50
CA VAL A 103 -1.46 7.06 -19.23
C VAL A 103 -2.94 6.73 -19.04
N LEU A 104 -3.74 6.84 -20.10
CA LEU A 104 -5.17 6.49 -20.08
C LEU A 104 -5.40 5.02 -19.73
N SER A 105 -4.55 4.11 -20.21
CA SER A 105 -4.64 2.67 -19.92
C SER A 105 -4.60 2.37 -18.41
N ARG A 106 -3.74 3.09 -17.67
CA ARG A 106 -3.64 2.96 -16.21
C ARG A 106 -4.95 3.34 -15.51
N PHE A 107 -5.54 4.48 -15.88
CA PHE A 107 -6.84 4.90 -15.34
C PHE A 107 -7.98 3.96 -15.75
N LYS A 108 -8.05 3.55 -17.03
CA LYS A 108 -9.07 2.61 -17.53
C LYS A 108 -9.06 1.30 -16.74
N THR A 109 -7.87 0.78 -16.41
CA THR A 109 -7.72 -0.45 -15.63
C THR A 109 -8.32 -0.29 -14.23
N TRP A 110 -7.97 0.77 -13.51
CA TRP A 110 -8.49 1.02 -12.17
C TRP A 110 -9.97 1.37 -12.14
N ILE A 111 -10.47 2.10 -13.14
CA ILE A 111 -11.91 2.38 -13.31
C ILE A 111 -12.69 1.08 -13.40
N ARG A 112 -12.28 0.15 -14.27
CA ARG A 112 -12.94 -1.17 -14.40
C ARG A 112 -12.90 -1.97 -13.10
N LYS A 113 -11.82 -1.88 -12.32
CA LYS A 113 -11.75 -2.52 -11.00
C LYS A 113 -12.78 -1.92 -10.06
N CYS A 114 -12.83 -0.59 -9.96
CA CYS A 114 -13.80 0.08 -9.09
C CYS A 114 -15.24 -0.25 -9.51
N GLU A 115 -15.53 -0.26 -10.82
CA GLU A 115 -16.86 -0.62 -11.34
C GLU A 115 -17.26 -2.05 -10.96
N ALA A 116 -16.35 -3.02 -11.12
CA ALA A 116 -16.60 -4.41 -10.73
C ALA A 116 -16.88 -4.53 -9.22
N GLU A 117 -16.03 -3.94 -8.37
CA GLU A 117 -16.25 -3.98 -6.91
C GLU A 117 -17.55 -3.26 -6.49
N ILE A 118 -17.97 -2.21 -7.21
CA ILE A 118 -19.25 -1.53 -6.94
C ILE A 118 -20.43 -2.39 -7.38
N GLU A 119 -20.34 -3.06 -8.53
CA GLU A 119 -21.38 -3.97 -9.01
C GLU A 119 -21.58 -5.14 -8.04
N ASP A 120 -20.49 -5.75 -7.56
CA ASP A 120 -20.54 -6.81 -6.57
C ASP A 120 -21.19 -6.34 -5.24
N LEU A 121 -20.89 -5.10 -4.81
CA LEU A 121 -21.53 -4.50 -3.62
C LEU A 121 -23.02 -4.19 -3.82
N ASP A 122 -23.42 -3.78 -5.02
CA ASP A 122 -24.82 -3.45 -5.32
C ASP A 122 -25.66 -4.74 -5.52
N ASP A 123 -25.07 -5.82 -6.05
CA ASP A 123 -25.73 -7.12 -6.21
C ASP A 123 -26.04 -7.76 -4.84
N ASP A 124 -25.10 -7.68 -3.88
CA ASP A 124 -25.32 -8.10 -2.49
C ASP A 124 -26.45 -7.31 -1.81
N THR A 125 -26.67 -6.05 -2.17
CA THR A 125 -27.78 -5.24 -1.63
C THR A 125 -29.13 -5.49 -2.29
N SER A 126 -29.19 -6.22 -3.40
CA SER A 126 -30.42 -6.43 -4.16
C SER A 126 -31.29 -7.61 -3.67
N THR A 127 -30.89 -8.27 -2.56
CA THR A 127 -31.67 -9.33 -1.88
C THR A 127 -32.39 -8.89 -0.60
N LEU A 128 -32.43 -7.60 -0.27
CA LEU A 128 -33.24 -7.09 0.84
C LEU A 128 -34.46 -6.33 0.33
N ASP A 129 -35.61 -6.99 0.50
CA ASP A 129 -36.94 -6.43 0.38
C ASP A 129 -37.03 -5.01 0.96
N THR A 130 -37.62 -4.13 0.15
CA THR A 130 -38.19 -2.83 0.54
C THR A 130 -38.91 -2.92 1.90
N PRO A 131 -38.73 -1.92 2.78
CA PRO A 131 -39.94 -1.23 3.20
C PRO A 131 -39.82 0.28 3.10
N THR A 132 -40.87 0.81 2.48
CA THR A 132 -41.49 2.13 2.64
C THR A 132 -40.97 3.05 3.74
N ALA A 133 -40.73 4.29 3.31
CA ALA A 133 -40.52 5.48 4.13
C ALA A 133 -41.57 5.67 5.23
N HIS A 134 -41.09 5.98 6.44
CA HIS A 134 -41.84 6.76 7.42
C HIS A 134 -40.91 7.82 8.03
N ASP A 135 -41.23 9.07 7.73
CA ASP A 135 -40.84 10.24 8.52
C ASP A 135 -41.35 10.11 9.96
N CYS A 136 -40.49 10.41 10.94
CA CYS A 136 -40.87 11.30 12.05
C CYS A 136 -39.62 11.84 12.77
N ASN A 137 -39.75 13.11 13.15
CA ASN A 137 -38.72 13.99 13.64
C ASN A 137 -38.81 14.11 15.17
N SER A 138 -37.64 14.16 15.83
CA SER A 138 -37.34 14.74 17.16
C SER A 138 -37.84 14.01 18.42
N PRO A 139 -37.40 14.40 19.65
CA PRO A 139 -36.03 14.32 20.18
C PRO A 139 -36.00 13.69 21.58
N ALA A 140 -34.93 13.03 22.03
CA ALA A 140 -34.53 12.97 23.45
C ALA A 140 -33.32 12.06 23.69
N CYS A 141 -32.57 12.49 24.68
CA CYS A 141 -31.36 12.01 25.31
C CYS A 141 -31.45 10.64 26.00
N ASP A 142 -30.24 10.19 26.38
CA ASP A 142 -29.88 9.14 27.34
C ASP A 142 -29.79 7.71 26.77
N ALA A 143 -28.70 6.94 26.94
CA ALA A 143 -27.55 7.06 27.82
C ALA A 143 -26.32 6.39 27.18
N ILE A 144 -25.16 6.96 27.45
CA ILE A 144 -23.84 6.45 27.09
C ILE A 144 -23.58 5.15 27.89
N VAL A 145 -23.33 4.04 27.20
CA VAL A 145 -22.61 2.89 27.79
C VAL A 145 -21.20 2.89 27.21
N VAL A 146 -20.27 3.42 27.99
CA VAL A 146 -18.83 3.36 27.73
C VAL A 146 -18.41 1.89 27.71
N ARG A 147 -18.25 1.30 26.53
CA ARG A 147 -17.43 0.09 26.40
C ARG A 147 -16.00 0.50 26.69
N ALA A 148 -15.43 -0.05 27.76
CA ALA A 148 -14.06 0.22 28.17
C ALA A 148 -13.12 -0.02 26.99
N ALA A 149 -12.28 0.97 26.70
CA ALA A 149 -11.27 0.91 25.66
C ALA A 149 -10.42 -0.37 25.80
N PRO A 150 -9.86 -0.92 24.70
CA PRO A 150 -8.92 -2.01 24.80
C PRO A 150 -7.74 -1.55 25.65
N LEU A 151 -7.58 -2.13 26.85
CA LEU A 151 -6.50 -1.80 27.77
C LEU A 151 -5.12 -2.08 27.16
N PHE A 152 -5.05 -2.92 26.13
CA PHE A 152 -3.83 -3.31 25.46
C PHE A 152 -4.01 -3.32 23.94
N ARG A 153 -3.02 -2.77 23.22
CA ARG A 153 -2.97 -2.85 21.75
C ARG A 153 -2.79 -4.31 21.35
N HIS A 154 -3.62 -4.77 20.41
CA HIS A 154 -3.50 -6.10 19.83
C HIS A 154 -3.60 -6.05 18.31
N GLU A 155 -2.99 -7.03 17.66
CA GLU A 155 -3.06 -7.29 16.21
C GLU A 155 -3.35 -8.78 16.01
N TRP A 156 -4.06 -9.14 14.95
CA TRP A 156 -4.32 -10.54 14.63
C TRP A 156 -4.11 -10.81 13.16
N TYR A 157 -3.74 -12.05 12.86
CA TYR A 157 -3.64 -12.58 11.52
C TYR A 157 -4.06 -14.06 11.54
N GLN A 158 -4.31 -14.63 10.37
CA GLN A 158 -4.74 -16.02 10.28
C GLN A 158 -3.99 -16.75 9.17
N SER A 159 -3.87 -18.05 9.36
CA SER A 159 -3.51 -19.02 8.35
C SER A 159 -4.74 -19.86 7.98
N SER A 160 -4.57 -20.81 7.06
CA SER A 160 -5.60 -21.81 6.76
C SER A 160 -5.92 -22.68 7.98
N THR A 161 -4.94 -22.91 8.86
CA THR A 161 -5.07 -23.85 9.99
C THR A 161 -5.32 -23.17 11.33
N HIS A 162 -4.75 -22.00 11.57
CA HIS A 162 -4.78 -21.36 12.89
C HIS A 162 -4.97 -19.84 12.80
N VAL A 163 -5.48 -19.24 13.87
CA VAL A 163 -5.58 -17.80 14.09
C VAL A 163 -4.54 -17.40 15.12
N THR A 164 -3.76 -16.36 14.84
CA THR A 164 -2.75 -15.84 15.78
C THR A 164 -3.10 -14.43 16.21
N VAL A 165 -3.22 -14.22 17.52
CA VAL A 165 -3.45 -12.91 18.14
C VAL A 165 -2.19 -12.49 18.91
N SER A 166 -1.67 -11.30 18.61
CA SER A 166 -0.52 -10.70 19.30
C SER A 166 -0.99 -9.56 20.19
N VAL A 167 -0.84 -9.70 21.51
CA VAL A 167 -1.15 -8.65 22.50
C VAL A 167 0.15 -8.00 22.95
N PHE A 168 0.31 -6.70 22.75
CA PHE A 168 1.55 -5.98 23.03
C PHE A 168 1.58 -5.41 24.44
N GLN A 169 2.51 -5.91 25.26
CA GLN A 169 2.73 -5.44 26.63
C GLN A 169 4.18 -5.72 27.04
N LYS A 170 4.87 -4.68 27.56
CA LYS A 170 6.29 -4.76 27.94
C LYS A 170 6.45 -5.33 29.35
N HIS A 171 7.60 -5.96 29.59
CA HIS A 171 8.03 -6.47 30.91
C HIS A 171 7.18 -7.61 31.48
N LEU A 172 6.50 -8.39 30.63
CA LEU A 172 5.78 -9.58 31.05
C LEU A 172 6.72 -10.77 31.25
N LYS A 173 6.54 -11.50 32.36
CA LYS A 173 7.16 -12.82 32.57
C LYS A 173 6.14 -13.92 32.25
N PRO A 174 6.58 -15.14 31.89
CA PRO A 174 5.67 -16.24 31.61
C PRO A 174 4.70 -16.60 32.75
N GLY A 175 5.09 -16.35 34.01
CA GLY A 175 4.24 -16.61 35.19
C GLY A 175 3.13 -15.59 35.42
N ASP A 176 3.18 -14.43 34.74
CA ASP A 176 2.24 -13.33 34.92
C ASP A 176 1.08 -13.37 33.92
N VAL A 177 1.06 -14.35 33.00
CA VAL A 177 0.10 -14.47 31.92
C VAL A 177 -0.74 -15.73 32.09
N VAL A 178 -2.06 -15.58 32.07
CA VAL A 178 -3.00 -16.69 32.08
C VAL A 178 -3.91 -16.57 30.85
N VAL A 179 -3.90 -17.60 30.01
CA VAL A 179 -4.76 -17.71 28.82
C VAL A 179 -5.69 -18.89 29.01
N HIS A 180 -6.99 -18.65 28.89
CA HIS A 180 -8.02 -19.69 28.87
C HIS A 180 -8.57 -19.83 27.46
N PHE A 181 -8.48 -21.05 26.92
CA PHE A 181 -9.07 -21.43 25.64
C PHE A 181 -10.37 -22.19 25.88
N ASP A 182 -11.44 -21.71 25.27
CA ASP A 182 -12.73 -22.39 25.14
C ASP A 182 -13.06 -22.53 23.66
N THR A 183 -14.01 -23.40 23.30
CA THR A 183 -14.38 -23.65 21.90
C THR A 183 -14.76 -22.38 21.16
N HIS A 184 -15.41 -21.42 21.83
CA HIS A 184 -15.84 -20.15 21.21
C HIS A 184 -15.42 -18.91 22.01
N GLN A 185 -14.50 -19.04 22.97
CA GLN A 185 -14.05 -17.90 23.76
C GLN A 185 -12.56 -18.01 24.08
N CYS A 186 -11.83 -16.90 24.00
CA CYS A 186 -10.45 -16.80 24.44
C CYS A 186 -10.32 -15.65 25.44
N LEU A 187 -9.93 -15.99 26.67
CA LEU A 187 -9.79 -15.01 27.75
C LEU A 187 -8.32 -14.92 28.17
N VAL A 188 -7.78 -13.72 28.11
CA VAL A 188 -6.38 -13.40 28.43
C VAL A 188 -6.35 -12.49 29.64
N LYS A 189 -5.63 -12.91 30.68
CA LYS A 189 -5.42 -12.14 31.91
C LYS A 189 -3.93 -11.91 32.14
N PHE A 190 -3.58 -10.67 32.50
CA PHE A 190 -2.23 -10.30 32.92
C PHE A 190 -2.22 -9.97 34.41
N THR A 191 -1.15 -10.37 35.09
CA THR A 191 -0.88 -9.98 36.47
C THR A 191 0.15 -8.86 36.44
N ILE A 192 -0.29 -7.62 36.72
CA ILE A 192 0.58 -6.44 36.77
C ILE A 192 0.58 -5.95 38.22
N ASP A 193 1.75 -5.83 38.84
CA ASP A 193 1.93 -5.38 40.22
C ASP A 193 1.05 -6.10 41.27
N GLY A 194 0.86 -7.41 41.08
CA GLY A 194 0.04 -8.26 41.96
C GLY A 194 -1.47 -8.15 41.75
N THR A 195 -1.92 -7.34 40.79
CA THR A 195 -3.33 -7.21 40.41
C THR A 195 -3.60 -7.94 39.10
N GLN A 196 -4.61 -8.81 39.07
CA GLN A 196 -5.05 -9.46 37.84
C GLN A 196 -5.95 -8.51 37.04
N VAL A 197 -5.54 -8.21 35.81
CA VAL A 197 -6.26 -7.36 34.85
C VAL A 197 -6.66 -8.23 33.65
N THR A 198 -7.93 -8.14 33.24
CA THR A 198 -8.38 -8.77 32.00
C THR A 198 -7.82 -7.99 30.81
N ALA A 199 -6.93 -8.62 30.06
CA ALA A 199 -6.26 -8.01 28.94
C ALA A 199 -7.09 -8.09 27.66
N LEU A 200 -7.75 -9.24 27.45
CA LEU A 200 -8.56 -9.51 26.27
C LEU A 200 -9.64 -10.52 26.62
N ASP A 201 -10.88 -10.25 26.22
CA ASP A 201 -12.01 -11.18 26.33
C ASP A 201 -12.63 -11.30 24.93
N LEU A 202 -12.20 -12.33 24.18
CA LEU A 202 -12.59 -12.52 22.79
C LEU A 202 -13.68 -13.57 22.68
N PRO A 203 -14.93 -13.19 22.35
CA PRO A 203 -15.91 -14.15 21.83
C PRO A 203 -15.49 -14.52 20.40
N LEU A 204 -14.97 -15.71 20.16
CA LEU A 204 -14.35 -16.10 18.90
C LEU A 204 -15.37 -16.30 17.78
N PHE A 205 -15.02 -15.86 16.56
CA PHE A 205 -15.87 -16.01 15.37
C PHE A 205 -16.18 -17.47 15.04
N GLY A 206 -15.17 -18.34 14.99
CA GLY A 206 -15.31 -19.77 14.70
C GLY A 206 -14.95 -20.65 15.88
N ALA A 207 -15.24 -21.96 15.78
CA ALA A 207 -14.81 -22.91 16.78
C ALA A 207 -13.28 -23.11 16.73
N ILE A 208 -12.65 -23.15 17.89
CA ILE A 208 -11.23 -23.51 18.05
C ILE A 208 -11.09 -24.84 18.74
N ASP A 209 -9.98 -25.54 18.49
CA ASP A 209 -9.56 -26.69 19.29
C ASP A 209 -8.71 -26.20 20.48
N PRO A 210 -9.22 -26.25 21.72
CA PRO A 210 -8.49 -25.77 22.89
C PRO A 210 -7.24 -26.60 23.20
N VAL A 211 -7.18 -27.86 22.76
CA VAL A 211 -6.06 -28.78 23.04
C VAL A 211 -4.86 -28.48 22.15
N GLU A 212 -5.10 -28.13 20.89
CA GLU A 212 -4.05 -27.76 19.94
C GLU A 212 -3.72 -26.26 19.94
N SER A 213 -4.49 -25.46 20.68
CA SER A 213 -4.23 -24.04 20.90
C SER A 213 -3.11 -23.82 21.92
N SER A 214 -2.20 -22.88 21.63
CA SER A 214 -1.03 -22.60 22.45
C SER A 214 -0.74 -21.11 22.52
N PHE A 215 0.04 -20.68 23.51
CA PHE A 215 0.49 -19.30 23.60
C PHE A 215 1.98 -19.23 23.94
N ARG A 216 2.62 -18.14 23.52
CA ARG A 216 4.03 -17.85 23.79
C ARG A 216 4.15 -16.45 24.36
N VAL A 217 4.83 -16.35 25.50
CA VAL A 217 5.12 -15.07 26.15
C VAL A 217 6.51 -14.61 25.75
N SER A 218 6.61 -13.37 25.27
CA SER A 218 7.85 -12.66 25.00
C SER A 218 7.97 -11.44 25.93
N THR A 219 9.10 -10.74 25.89
CA THR A 219 9.34 -9.54 26.71
C THR A 219 8.52 -8.32 26.29
N VAL A 220 8.00 -8.34 25.05
CA VAL A 220 7.30 -7.19 24.42
C VAL A 220 5.84 -7.53 24.04
N LYS A 221 5.50 -8.82 23.95
CA LYS A 221 4.18 -9.28 23.51
C LYS A 221 3.86 -10.69 23.96
N VAL A 222 2.57 -11.03 23.96
CA VAL A 222 2.05 -12.39 24.10
C VAL A 222 1.45 -12.79 22.76
N GLU A 223 1.94 -13.89 22.19
CA GLU A 223 1.43 -14.47 20.95
C GLU A 223 0.54 -15.66 21.29
N ILE A 224 -0.72 -15.60 20.86
CA ILE A 224 -1.73 -16.61 21.14
C ILE A 224 -2.10 -17.27 19.82
N LYS A 225 -1.80 -18.55 19.68
CA LYS A 225 -2.09 -19.36 18.50
C LYS A 225 -3.28 -20.26 18.79
N MET A 226 -4.40 -19.99 18.15
CA MET A 226 -5.64 -20.76 18.28
C MET A 226 -5.84 -21.63 17.05
N ASN A 227 -5.94 -22.95 17.21
CA ASN A 227 -6.14 -23.85 16.08
C ASN A 227 -7.63 -23.88 15.68
N LYS A 228 -7.94 -23.74 14.40
CA LYS A 228 -9.34 -23.71 13.92
C LYS A 228 -9.89 -25.13 13.86
N ALA A 229 -11.02 -25.38 14.50
CA ALA A 229 -11.68 -26.67 14.41
C ALA A 229 -12.33 -26.90 13.04
N ASP A 230 -12.92 -25.85 12.45
CA ASP A 230 -13.70 -25.96 11.20
C ASP A 230 -12.89 -25.70 9.93
N GLY A 231 -11.58 -25.44 10.02
CA GLY A 231 -10.66 -25.26 8.87
C GLY A 231 -11.00 -24.11 7.89
N GLY A 232 -12.01 -23.29 8.19
CA GLY A 232 -12.47 -22.18 7.34
C GLY A 232 -11.69 -20.87 7.56
N PRO A 233 -11.69 -19.95 6.58
CA PRO A 233 -11.24 -18.58 6.82
C PRO A 233 -12.18 -17.92 7.85
N TRP A 234 -11.61 -17.13 8.77
CA TRP A 234 -12.39 -16.31 9.70
C TRP A 234 -12.49 -14.91 9.13
N ASP A 235 -13.70 -14.42 8.86
CA ASP A 235 -13.86 -13.08 8.29
C ASP A 235 -13.62 -11.99 9.34
N GLN A 236 -13.83 -12.32 10.62
CA GLN A 236 -13.57 -11.44 11.77
C GLN A 236 -12.98 -12.25 12.93
N LEU A 237 -12.33 -11.58 13.89
CA LEU A 237 -11.79 -12.23 15.08
C LEU A 237 -12.89 -12.53 16.11
N GLU A 238 -13.82 -11.59 16.27
CA GLU A 238 -14.90 -11.67 17.24
C GLU A 238 -16.23 -12.05 16.58
N ARG A 239 -17.04 -12.86 17.26
CA ARG A 239 -18.42 -13.13 16.88
C ARG A 239 -19.29 -11.93 17.26
N ALA A 240 -20.12 -11.48 16.32
CA ALA A 240 -21.15 -10.48 16.61
C ALA A 240 -22.04 -10.96 17.78
N ALA A 241 -22.23 -10.11 18.79
CA ALA A 241 -22.96 -10.46 20.01
C ALA A 241 -24.42 -10.79 19.69
N VAL A 242 -24.73 -12.08 19.52
CA VAL A 242 -26.10 -12.56 19.52
C VAL A 242 -26.47 -12.79 20.98
N ALA A 243 -27.39 -11.96 21.48
CA ALA A 243 -28.00 -12.17 22.79
C ALA A 243 -28.53 -13.61 22.87
N ALA A 244 -28.06 -14.34 23.88
CA ALA A 244 -28.38 -15.74 24.09
C ALA A 244 -29.89 -15.93 24.26
N VAL A 245 -30.50 -16.78 23.41
CA VAL A 245 -31.70 -17.53 23.78
C VAL A 245 -31.61 -18.96 23.25
N THR A 246 -31.89 -19.85 24.18
CA THR A 246 -31.88 -21.32 24.24
C THR A 246 -32.48 -22.09 23.05
N SER A 247 -31.77 -23.15 22.65
CA SER A 247 -32.23 -24.49 22.23
C SER A 247 -33.51 -24.64 21.37
N SER A 248 -33.38 -25.15 20.14
CA SER A 248 -33.99 -26.43 19.74
C SER A 248 -33.41 -26.97 18.42
N SER A 249 -33.38 -28.30 18.34
CA SER A 249 -32.86 -29.13 17.26
C SER A 249 -33.86 -29.37 16.13
N ALA A 250 -33.44 -29.29 14.86
CA ALA A 250 -34.11 -29.90 13.70
C ALA A 250 -33.11 -30.11 12.53
N PRO A 251 -33.37 -31.05 11.59
CA PRO A 251 -32.34 -31.91 11.04
C PRO A 251 -31.67 -31.41 9.74
N ILE A 252 -30.49 -31.99 9.48
CA ILE A 252 -29.60 -31.80 8.34
C ILE A 252 -30.27 -32.23 7.04
N VAL A 253 -30.49 -31.28 6.12
CA VAL A 253 -30.68 -31.53 4.69
C VAL A 253 -29.37 -31.17 3.99
N ARG A 254 -28.77 -32.15 3.30
CA ARG A 254 -27.63 -31.93 2.40
C ARG A 254 -28.12 -31.07 1.23
N GLY A 255 -27.68 -29.81 1.19
CA GLY A 255 -27.80 -28.91 0.06
C GLY A 255 -26.40 -28.46 -0.37
N ASP A 256 -26.21 -28.37 -1.69
CA ASP A 256 -24.98 -27.94 -2.36
C ASP A 256 -24.28 -26.77 -1.69
N VAL A 257 -22.95 -26.83 -1.64
CA VAL A 257 -22.08 -25.73 -1.21
C VAL A 257 -22.23 -24.59 -2.23
N PRO A 258 -22.72 -23.39 -1.85
CA PRO A 258 -22.56 -22.24 -2.74
C PRO A 258 -21.06 -21.91 -2.77
N ALA A 259 -20.51 -21.83 -3.99
CA ALA A 259 -19.14 -21.37 -4.19
C ALA A 259 -18.96 -19.99 -3.55
N LYS A 260 -17.83 -19.80 -2.85
CA LYS A 260 -17.44 -18.51 -2.25
C LYS A 260 -17.45 -17.43 -3.35
N PRO A 261 -18.20 -16.32 -3.22
CA PRO A 261 -18.35 -15.36 -4.32
C PRO A 261 -17.11 -14.50 -4.55
N TYR A 262 -16.25 -14.31 -3.53
CA TYR A 262 -15.00 -13.56 -3.65
C TYR A 262 -13.77 -14.46 -3.66
N ALA A 263 -13.60 -15.17 -4.78
CA ALA A 263 -12.31 -15.63 -5.24
C ALA A 263 -12.23 -15.31 -6.73
N SER A 264 -12.09 -14.02 -7.05
CA SER A 264 -11.66 -13.65 -8.39
C SER A 264 -10.33 -14.38 -8.62
N ASN A 265 -10.28 -15.21 -9.67
CA ASN A 265 -9.08 -15.94 -10.10
C ASN A 265 -8.08 -14.97 -10.76
N ARG A 266 -7.86 -13.83 -10.12
CA ARG A 266 -7.09 -12.70 -10.62
C ARG A 266 -5.94 -12.50 -9.67
N ASP A 267 -4.76 -12.87 -10.16
CA ASP A 267 -3.52 -12.85 -9.41
C ASP A 267 -3.06 -11.40 -9.18
N TRP A 268 -3.60 -10.77 -8.14
CA TRP A 268 -3.35 -9.36 -7.79
C TRP A 268 -1.86 -9.08 -7.51
N ASN A 269 -1.12 -10.09 -7.06
CA ASN A 269 0.33 -10.04 -6.87
C ASN A 269 1.10 -9.78 -8.18
N GLN A 270 0.60 -10.27 -9.33
CA GLN A 270 1.21 -9.95 -10.63
C GLN A 270 0.98 -8.51 -11.06
N ILE A 271 -0.13 -7.91 -10.62
CA ILE A 271 -0.51 -6.54 -10.99
C ILE A 271 0.26 -5.52 -10.14
N ASP A 272 0.47 -5.79 -8.85
CA ASP A 272 1.35 -4.97 -8.00
C ASP A 272 2.81 -5.05 -8.43
N LYS A 273 3.26 -6.24 -8.86
CA LYS A 273 4.59 -6.41 -9.46
C LYS A 273 4.73 -5.62 -10.76
N ARG A 274 3.70 -5.66 -11.63
CA ARG A 274 3.66 -4.89 -12.87
C ARG A 274 3.54 -3.38 -12.63
N LEU A 275 2.84 -2.96 -11.57
CA LEU A 275 2.73 -1.56 -11.14
C LEU A 275 4.05 -1.05 -10.55
N THR A 276 4.83 -1.92 -9.91
CA THR A 276 6.18 -1.64 -9.40
C THR A 276 7.18 -1.54 -10.55
N GLU A 277 7.19 -2.50 -11.47
CA GLU A 277 7.97 -2.43 -12.72
C GLU A 277 7.57 -1.23 -13.60
N GLU A 278 6.31 -0.78 -13.59
CA GLU A 278 5.85 0.41 -14.33
C GLU A 278 6.14 1.74 -13.63
N LEU A 279 6.17 1.79 -12.30
CA LEU A 279 6.64 2.94 -11.51
C LEU A 279 8.17 3.06 -11.58
N GLU A 280 8.88 1.95 -11.72
CA GLU A 280 10.29 1.93 -12.11
C GLU A 280 10.48 2.35 -13.58
N GLN A 281 9.53 2.06 -14.47
CA GLN A 281 9.48 2.67 -15.82
C GLN A 281 9.02 4.13 -15.83
N GLU A 282 8.52 4.69 -14.71
CA GLU A 282 8.47 6.15 -14.47
C GLU A 282 9.83 6.75 -14.09
N LYS A 283 10.92 5.95 -14.13
CA LYS A 283 12.29 6.44 -14.37
C LYS A 283 12.61 6.59 -15.87
N PRO A 284 12.05 7.56 -16.62
CA PRO A 284 12.68 7.98 -17.86
C PRO A 284 12.70 9.51 -18.02
N GLU A 285 12.79 10.29 -16.94
CA GLU A 285 12.98 11.75 -17.07
C GLU A 285 14.41 12.23 -16.80
N GLY A 286 15.35 11.31 -16.55
CA GLY A 286 16.76 11.65 -16.33
C GLY A 286 17.70 10.93 -17.30
N GLU A 287 18.23 9.79 -16.87
CA GLU A 287 19.38 9.16 -17.54
C GLU A 287 18.98 8.02 -18.49
N ALA A 288 17.95 7.23 -18.17
CA ALA A 288 17.53 6.09 -18.99
C ALA A 288 16.92 6.51 -20.34
N ALA A 289 16.13 7.58 -20.37
CA ALA A 289 15.63 8.15 -21.63
C ALA A 289 16.76 8.74 -22.48
N MET A 290 17.77 9.34 -21.83
CA MET A 290 18.93 9.88 -22.50
C MET A 290 19.80 8.75 -23.10
N GLN A 291 20.01 7.67 -22.34
CA GLN A 291 20.71 6.47 -22.82
C GLN A 291 19.95 5.80 -23.97
N LYS A 292 18.61 5.72 -23.89
CA LYS A 292 17.78 5.20 -24.98
C LYS A 292 17.85 6.07 -26.24
N LEU A 293 17.84 7.39 -26.07
CA LEU A 293 18.06 8.35 -27.17
C LEU A 293 19.43 8.13 -27.82
N PHE A 294 20.49 7.94 -27.03
CA PHE A 294 21.83 7.66 -27.57
C PHE A 294 21.92 6.30 -28.27
N ALA A 295 21.25 5.28 -27.74
CA ALA A 295 21.17 3.97 -28.39
C ALA A 295 20.44 4.06 -29.74
N ASP A 296 19.34 4.81 -29.80
CA ASP A 296 18.57 5.01 -31.03
C ASP A 296 19.37 5.82 -32.08
N ILE A 297 20.13 6.85 -31.65
CA ILE A 297 21.02 7.62 -32.53
C ILE A 297 22.15 6.72 -33.05
N TYR A 298 22.78 5.91 -32.20
CA TYR A 298 23.86 5.01 -32.61
C TYR A 298 23.39 3.92 -33.58
N ALA A 299 22.20 3.35 -33.34
CA ALA A 299 21.60 2.35 -34.20
C ALA A 299 21.32 2.89 -35.61
N LYS A 300 20.83 4.13 -35.70
CA LYS A 300 20.47 4.79 -36.98
C LYS A 300 21.64 5.51 -37.66
N ALA A 301 22.76 5.70 -36.97
CA ALA A 301 23.92 6.43 -37.49
C ALA A 301 24.74 5.63 -38.50
N ASP A 302 25.34 6.36 -39.45
CA ASP A 302 26.33 5.83 -40.39
C ASP A 302 27.65 5.47 -39.69
N GLU A 303 28.45 4.60 -40.31
CA GLU A 303 29.71 4.08 -39.73
C GLU A 303 30.71 5.18 -39.34
N SER A 304 30.79 6.27 -40.10
CA SER A 304 31.65 7.42 -39.77
C SER A 304 31.18 8.15 -38.51
N THR A 305 29.86 8.31 -38.36
CA THR A 305 29.23 8.93 -37.18
C THR A 305 29.39 8.05 -35.95
N ARG A 306 29.22 6.72 -36.07
CA ARG A 306 29.48 5.78 -34.96
C ARG A 306 30.93 5.83 -34.49
N ARG A 307 31.87 5.92 -35.42
CA ARG A 307 33.30 6.08 -35.09
C ARG A 307 33.56 7.39 -34.36
N ALA A 308 32.94 8.49 -34.78
CA ALA A 308 33.07 9.79 -34.11
C ALA A 308 32.48 9.74 -32.68
N MET A 309 31.33 9.10 -32.52
CA MET A 309 30.67 8.90 -31.22
C MET A 309 31.54 8.06 -30.29
N ASN A 310 32.06 6.92 -30.75
CA ASN A 310 32.91 6.06 -29.93
C ASN A 310 34.23 6.74 -29.55
N LYS A 311 34.86 7.45 -30.48
CA LYS A 311 36.13 8.15 -30.24
C LYS A 311 35.95 9.33 -29.27
N SER A 312 34.89 10.13 -29.44
CA SER A 312 34.58 11.24 -28.51
C SER A 312 34.20 10.74 -27.13
N PHE A 313 33.46 9.64 -27.04
CA PHE A 313 33.11 9.01 -25.77
C PHE A 313 34.34 8.51 -25.00
N GLN A 314 35.24 7.77 -25.68
CA GLN A 314 36.47 7.25 -25.08
C GLN A 314 37.42 8.36 -24.62
N THR A 315 37.57 9.41 -25.41
CA THR A 315 38.53 10.49 -25.11
C THR A 315 37.99 11.51 -24.10
N SER A 316 36.68 11.75 -24.04
CA SER A 316 36.05 12.62 -23.03
C SER A 316 35.79 11.93 -21.69
N GLY A 317 35.85 10.59 -21.63
CA GLY A 317 35.47 9.84 -20.45
C GLY A 317 33.95 9.79 -20.21
N GLY A 318 33.16 9.90 -21.29
CA GLY A 318 31.71 9.78 -21.26
C GLY A 318 30.92 11.06 -21.00
N THR A 319 31.57 12.23 -20.95
CA THR A 319 30.91 13.51 -20.70
C THR A 319 30.49 14.25 -21.98
N VAL A 320 31.07 13.92 -23.14
CA VAL A 320 30.78 14.58 -24.43
C VAL A 320 30.54 13.54 -25.51
N LEU A 321 29.46 13.72 -26.27
CA LEU A 321 29.16 12.93 -27.45
C LEU A 321 29.16 13.82 -28.69
N SER A 322 30.09 13.56 -29.62
CA SER A 322 30.16 14.26 -30.91
C SER A 322 29.90 13.30 -32.07
N THR A 323 29.10 13.75 -33.04
CA THR A 323 28.70 12.99 -34.23
C THR A 323 29.53 13.35 -35.48
N ASN A 324 30.43 14.33 -35.39
CA ASN A 324 31.23 14.82 -36.53
C ASN A 324 32.68 14.31 -36.48
N TRP A 325 33.05 13.42 -37.41
CA TRP A 325 34.39 12.82 -37.45
C TRP A 325 35.50 13.85 -37.71
N ASN A 326 35.25 14.92 -38.47
CA ASN A 326 36.27 15.92 -38.79
C ASN A 326 36.67 16.75 -37.57
N GLU A 327 35.74 16.96 -36.64
CA GLU A 327 36.00 17.65 -35.37
C GLU A 327 36.72 16.74 -34.37
N VAL A 328 36.27 15.48 -34.26
CA VAL A 328 36.86 14.49 -33.33
C VAL A 328 38.21 13.96 -33.81
N GLY A 329 38.51 14.10 -35.11
CA GLY A 329 39.81 13.81 -35.69
C GLY A 329 40.88 14.81 -35.27
N THR A 330 40.49 16.08 -35.06
CA THR A 330 41.40 17.21 -34.83
C THR A 330 41.47 17.65 -33.37
N LYS A 331 40.36 17.52 -32.61
CA LYS A 331 40.31 17.83 -31.18
C LYS A 331 40.82 16.67 -30.33
N ASP A 332 41.72 16.98 -29.41
CA ASP A 332 42.29 16.04 -28.44
C ASP A 332 41.55 16.17 -27.10
N TYR A 333 40.43 15.46 -26.97
CA TYR A 333 39.59 15.52 -25.77
C TYR A 333 40.26 14.92 -24.52
N GLU A 334 41.42 14.26 -24.63
CA GLU A 334 42.18 13.85 -23.45
C GLU A 334 42.85 15.04 -22.76
N LYS A 335 43.23 16.07 -23.55
CA LYS A 335 43.85 17.31 -23.07
C LYS A 335 42.83 18.39 -22.74
N GLU A 336 41.76 18.49 -23.52
CA GLU A 336 40.68 19.47 -23.36
C GLU A 336 39.42 18.80 -22.84
N ARG A 337 39.46 18.16 -21.65
CA ARG A 337 38.26 17.53 -21.06
C ARG A 337 37.32 18.63 -20.55
N PRO A 338 36.20 18.93 -21.23
CA PRO A 338 35.27 19.93 -20.72
C PRO A 338 34.55 19.32 -19.52
N VAL A 339 34.62 20.02 -18.41
CA VAL A 339 33.86 19.72 -17.19
C VAL A 339 32.61 20.59 -17.16
N PRO A 340 31.47 20.08 -16.68
CA PRO A 340 30.32 20.92 -16.37
C PRO A 340 30.72 22.03 -15.40
N ASP A 341 30.12 23.19 -15.57
CA ASP A 341 30.46 24.38 -14.79
C ASP A 341 30.31 24.11 -13.28
N GLY A 342 31.38 24.34 -12.51
CA GLY A 342 31.46 24.02 -11.07
C GLY A 342 32.03 22.65 -10.69
N MET A 343 32.48 21.81 -11.63
CA MET A 343 33.12 20.52 -11.34
C MET A 343 34.61 20.51 -11.74
N GLN A 344 35.46 19.82 -10.95
CA GLN A 344 36.89 19.68 -11.23
C GLN A 344 37.29 18.20 -11.31
N TRP A 345 38.15 17.86 -12.27
CA TRP A 345 38.71 16.52 -12.37
C TRP A 345 39.65 16.22 -11.19
N LYS A 346 39.39 15.14 -10.47
CA LYS A 346 40.30 14.60 -9.47
C LYS A 346 40.95 13.34 -10.03
N LYS A 347 42.28 13.36 -10.25
CA LYS A 347 43.05 12.15 -10.54
C LYS A 347 43.23 11.38 -9.23
N TRP A 348 42.62 10.20 -9.13
CA TRP A 348 42.99 9.22 -8.13
C TRP A 348 44.14 8.40 -8.73
N GLY A 349 45.32 8.56 -8.13
CA GLY A 349 46.54 7.85 -8.52
C GLY A 349 46.68 6.53 -7.80
#